data_AF-R5CGR4-F1
#
_entry.id   AF-R5CGR4-F1
#
_cell.length_a   1.000
_cell.length_b   1.000
_cell.length_c   1.000
_cell.angle_alpha   90.00
_cell.angle_beta   90.00
_cell.angle_gamma   90.00
#
_symmetry.space_group_name_H-M   'P 1'
#
loop_
_entity.id
_entity.type
_entity.pdbx_description
1 polymer ?
#
loop_
_entity_poly.entity_id
_entity_poly.type
_entity_poly.pdbx_seq_one_letter_code
_entity_poly.pdbx_strand_id
1 'polypeptide(L)'
;MRKKKNAFMTFVFSFIPGCAEMYWGFMKNGVSLLALFAITAFVSSIFGSGAFMIFALVIYAYAFFHARNMAHMSDEEFAEAEDEYLITEESLKKLGLSGQKYNRVLAAALIVCGCWIILDSGTEYLGQILPGIRNSLWGIHDVIPRVFASVVLIWIGVRMIRGKKEQDAEE
;
A
#
# COMPACT_ATOMS: atom_id res chain seq x y z
N MET A 1 26.65 11.86 -11.35
CA MET A 1 25.46 12.21 -12.15
C MET A 1 24.79 10.92 -12.57
N ARG A 2 23.47 10.79 -12.38
CA ARG A 2 22.70 9.64 -12.89
C ARG A 2 22.65 9.75 -14.41
N LYS A 3 22.67 8.62 -15.11
CA LYS A 3 22.58 8.56 -16.58
C LYS A 3 21.57 7.52 -16.98
N LYS A 4 20.91 7.76 -18.10
CA LYS A 4 20.05 6.76 -18.71
C LYS A 4 20.85 5.51 -19.07
N LYS A 5 20.23 4.37 -18.83
CA LYS A 5 20.76 3.04 -19.09
C LYS A 5 19.99 2.39 -20.25
N ASN A 6 20.31 1.13 -20.54
CA ASN A 6 19.72 0.38 -21.65
C ASN A 6 18.17 0.44 -21.62
N ALA A 7 17.59 0.88 -22.74
CA ALA A 7 16.14 1.05 -22.90
C ALA A 7 15.36 -0.28 -22.84
N PHE A 8 15.95 -1.37 -23.32
CA PHE A 8 15.35 -2.70 -23.25
C PHE A 8 15.27 -3.19 -21.80
N MET A 9 16.37 -3.09 -21.03
CA MET A 9 16.38 -3.44 -19.61
C MET A 9 15.43 -2.56 -18.80
N THR A 10 15.37 -1.27 -19.12
CA THR A 10 14.40 -0.35 -18.53
C THR A 10 12.96 -0.83 -18.78
N PHE A 11 12.63 -1.22 -20.01
CA PHE A 11 11.30 -1.73 -20.34
C PHE A 11 10.96 -3.00 -19.55
N VAL A 12 11.89 -3.95 -19.46
CA VAL A 12 11.71 -5.16 -18.65
C VAL A 12 11.49 -4.80 -17.17
N PHE A 13 12.31 -3.91 -16.61
CA PHE A 13 12.16 -3.50 -15.21
C PHE A 13 10.91 -2.67 -14.94
N SER A 14 10.33 -1.99 -15.94
CA SER A 14 9.09 -1.22 -15.74
C SER A 14 7.88 -2.10 -15.38
N PHE A 15 7.92 -3.40 -15.69
CA PHE A 15 6.90 -4.36 -15.26
C PHE A 15 6.94 -4.68 -13.76
N ILE A 16 7.99 -4.27 -13.04
CA ILE A 16 8.10 -4.44 -11.59
C ILE A 16 8.10 -3.05 -10.96
N PRO A 17 7.10 -2.69 -10.15
CA PRO A 17 6.99 -1.35 -9.56
C PRO A 17 8.28 -0.93 -8.84
N GLY A 18 8.86 0.21 -9.25
CA GLY A 18 10.07 0.77 -8.62
C GLY A 18 11.40 0.23 -9.15
N CYS A 19 11.43 -0.85 -9.93
CA CYS A 19 12.68 -1.46 -10.39
C CYS A 19 13.37 -0.67 -11.50
N ALA A 20 12.62 -0.02 -12.38
CA ALA A 20 13.22 0.82 -13.42
C ALA A 20 13.89 2.07 -12.81
N GLU A 21 13.26 2.68 -11.82
CA GLU A 21 13.75 3.81 -11.04
C GLU A 21 15.05 3.45 -10.31
N MET A 22 15.07 2.30 -9.60
CA MET A 22 16.28 1.80 -8.96
C MET A 22 17.37 1.46 -9.98
N TYR A 23 17.01 0.91 -11.15
CA TYR A 23 17.97 0.64 -12.21
C TYR A 23 18.69 1.91 -12.66
N TRP A 24 18.01 3.05 -12.72
CA TRP A 24 18.59 4.35 -13.03
C TRP A 24 19.33 5.03 -11.86
N GLY A 25 19.21 4.51 -10.64
CA GLY A 25 19.81 5.06 -9.43
C GLY A 25 18.90 6.01 -8.64
N PHE A 26 17.59 6.04 -8.93
CA PHE A 26 16.57 6.69 -8.11
C PHE A 26 16.09 5.71 -7.03
N MET A 27 16.92 5.53 -6.00
CA MET A 27 16.70 4.50 -4.98
C MET A 27 15.54 4.85 -4.07
N LYS A 28 15.40 6.12 -3.66
CA LYS A 28 14.31 6.52 -2.75
C LYS A 28 12.97 6.43 -3.46
N ASN A 29 12.89 6.93 -4.70
CA ASN A 29 11.66 6.85 -5.48
C ASN A 29 11.27 5.39 -5.78
N GLY A 30 12.23 4.60 -6.27
CA GLY A 30 11.98 3.20 -6.62
C GLY A 30 11.59 2.33 -5.41
N VAL A 31 12.27 2.47 -4.26
CA VAL A 31 11.87 1.77 -3.03
C VAL A 31 10.49 2.24 -2.54
N SER A 32 10.15 3.53 -2.71
CA SER A 32 8.82 4.03 -2.33
C SER A 32 7.71 3.36 -3.14
N LEU A 33 7.87 3.26 -4.47
CA LEU A 33 6.90 2.59 -5.35
C LEU A 33 6.77 1.11 -5.01
N LEU A 34 7.89 0.42 -4.86
CA LEU A 34 7.92 -1.00 -4.52
C LEU A 34 7.24 -1.25 -3.17
N ALA A 35 7.57 -0.47 -2.15
CA ALA A 35 6.99 -0.59 -0.81
C ALA A 35 5.49 -0.31 -0.84
N LEU A 36 5.05 0.73 -1.54
CA LEU A 36 3.64 1.07 -1.66
C LEU A 36 2.83 -0.05 -2.33
N PHE A 37 3.35 -0.62 -3.41
CA PHE A 37 2.75 -1.77 -4.08
C PHE A 37 2.71 -3.00 -3.18
N ALA A 38 3.85 -3.35 -2.56
CA ALA A 38 3.98 -4.55 -1.72
C ALA A 38 3.10 -4.48 -0.46
N ILE A 39 3.07 -3.34 0.23
CA ILE A 39 2.22 -3.13 1.41
C ILE A 39 0.74 -3.25 1.02
N THR A 40 0.34 -2.68 -0.12
CA THR A 40 -1.05 -2.75 -0.58
C THR A 40 -1.45 -4.18 -0.93
N ALA A 41 -0.58 -4.92 -1.62
CA ALA A 41 -0.81 -6.34 -1.92
C ALA A 41 -0.85 -7.19 -0.63
N PHE A 42 0.03 -6.92 0.32
CA PHE A 42 0.06 -7.60 1.62
C PHE A 42 -1.22 -7.37 2.42
N VAL A 43 -1.68 -6.12 2.49
CA VAL A 43 -2.97 -5.74 3.10
C VAL A 43 -4.12 -6.47 2.41
N SER A 44 -4.13 -6.51 1.07
CA SER A 44 -5.15 -7.24 0.31
C SER A 44 -5.18 -8.73 0.64
N SER A 45 -4.01 -9.34 0.86
CA SER A 45 -3.87 -10.75 1.23
C SER A 45 -4.43 -11.02 2.63
N ILE A 46 -4.05 -10.20 3.62
CA ILE A 46 -4.53 -10.30 5.01
C ILE A 46 -6.07 -10.25 5.06
N PHE A 47 -6.68 -9.31 4.34
CA PHE A 47 -8.13 -9.12 4.40
C PHE A 47 -8.92 -10.10 3.52
N GLY A 48 -8.24 -10.95 2.73
CA GLY A 48 -8.89 -11.94 1.86
C GLY A 48 -9.91 -11.32 0.89
N SER A 49 -9.76 -10.04 0.56
CA SER A 49 -10.72 -9.27 -0.23
C SER A 49 -10.03 -8.71 -1.48
N GLY A 50 -10.49 -9.17 -2.65
CA GLY A 50 -10.04 -8.65 -3.94
C GLY A 50 -10.32 -7.16 -4.13
N ALA A 51 -11.16 -6.55 -3.31
CA ALA A 51 -11.43 -5.12 -3.36
C ALA A 51 -10.16 -4.29 -3.11
N PHE A 52 -9.23 -4.75 -2.26
CA PHE A 52 -7.97 -4.02 -2.02
C PHE A 52 -6.95 -4.18 -3.16
N MET A 53 -7.07 -5.25 -3.94
CA MET A 53 -6.20 -5.51 -5.10
C MET A 53 -6.36 -4.43 -6.18
N ILE A 54 -7.50 -3.74 -6.23
CA ILE A 54 -7.70 -2.62 -7.16
C ILE A 54 -6.72 -1.48 -6.88
N PHE A 55 -6.40 -1.21 -5.60
CA PHE A 55 -5.41 -0.19 -5.25
C PHE A 55 -4.01 -0.62 -5.69
N ALA A 56 -3.66 -1.90 -5.50
CA ALA A 56 -2.39 -2.43 -5.99
C ALA A 56 -2.28 -2.33 -7.52
N LEU A 57 -3.37 -2.57 -8.25
CA LEU A 57 -3.42 -2.41 -9.70
C LEU A 57 -3.23 -0.95 -10.14
N VAL A 58 -3.86 0.00 -9.42
CA VAL A 58 -3.68 1.44 -9.69
C VAL A 58 -2.23 1.86 -9.44
N ILE A 59 -1.64 1.44 -8.31
CA ILE A 59 -0.24 1.72 -7.98
C ILE A 59 0.70 1.10 -9.02
N TYR A 60 0.41 -0.13 -9.47
CA TYR A 60 1.16 -0.81 -10.51
C TYR A 60 1.15 -0.02 -11.82
N ALA A 61 -0.04 0.37 -12.29
CA ALA A 61 -0.19 1.15 -13.52
C ALA A 61 0.56 2.48 -13.41
N TYR A 62 0.42 3.18 -12.28
CA TYR A 62 1.18 4.40 -12.00
C TYR A 62 2.69 4.16 -12.09
N ALA A 63 3.22 3.14 -11.40
CA ALA A 63 4.64 2.83 -11.41
C ALA A 63 5.15 2.49 -12.82
N PHE A 64 4.40 1.69 -13.57
CA PHE A 64 4.74 1.33 -14.95
C PHE A 64 4.83 2.59 -15.85
N PHE A 65 3.80 3.43 -15.83
CA PHE A 65 3.77 4.63 -16.65
C PHE A 65 4.77 5.70 -16.17
N HIS A 66 5.03 5.77 -14.87
CA HIS A 66 6.06 6.64 -14.29
C HIS A 66 7.45 6.26 -14.81
N ALA A 67 7.80 4.97 -14.74
CA ALA A 67 9.02 4.44 -15.32
C ALA A 67 9.10 4.74 -16.83
N ARG A 68 8.03 4.49 -17.59
CA ARG A 68 8.02 4.78 -19.03
C ARG A 68 8.14 6.26 -19.33
N ASN A 69 7.55 7.14 -18.52
CA ASN A 69 7.69 8.59 -18.67
C ASN A 69 9.14 9.03 -18.46
N MET A 70 9.77 8.58 -17.36
CA MET A 70 11.19 8.86 -17.08
C MET A 70 12.13 8.35 -18.19
N ALA A 71 11.79 7.22 -18.82
CA ALA A 71 12.56 6.69 -19.95
C ALA A 71 12.56 7.66 -21.15
N HIS A 72 11.50 8.44 -21.35
CA HIS A 72 11.33 9.34 -22.51
C HIS A 72 11.67 10.81 -22.23
N MET A 73 11.97 11.19 -20.97
CA MET A 73 12.45 12.55 -20.64
C MET A 73 13.71 12.92 -21.44
N SER A 74 14.07 14.18 -21.57
CA SER A 74 15.39 14.54 -22.08
C SER A 74 16.50 14.13 -21.09
N ASP A 75 17.75 14.05 -21.55
CA ASP A 75 18.89 13.75 -20.66
C ASP A 75 19.12 14.87 -19.63
N GLU A 76 18.78 16.11 -19.97
CA GLU A 76 18.85 17.28 -19.10
C GLU A 76 17.80 17.18 -17.97
N GLU A 77 16.52 17.02 -18.33
CA GLU A 77 15.44 16.82 -17.35
C GLU A 77 15.68 15.60 -16.46
N PHE A 78 16.25 14.53 -17.00
CA PHE A 78 16.57 13.33 -16.24
C PHE A 78 17.73 13.54 -15.26
N ALA A 79 18.72 14.35 -15.63
CA ALA A 79 19.85 14.67 -14.76
C ALA A 79 19.43 15.62 -13.62
N GLU A 80 18.47 16.51 -13.88
CA GLU A 80 17.88 17.42 -12.89
C GLU A 80 16.86 16.75 -11.97
N ALA A 81 16.26 15.63 -12.40
CA ALA A 81 15.29 14.92 -11.58
C ALA A 81 15.87 14.48 -10.22
N GLU A 82 15.20 14.90 -9.15
CA GLU A 82 15.61 14.59 -7.79
C GLU A 82 15.20 13.16 -7.37
N ASP A 83 15.99 12.56 -6.49
CA ASP A 83 15.62 11.29 -5.86
C ASP A 83 15.07 11.60 -4.47
N GLU A 84 13.75 11.67 -4.40
CA GLU A 84 12.98 11.87 -3.19
C GLU A 84 12.06 10.68 -2.92
N TYR A 85 11.65 10.52 -1.66
CA TYR A 85 10.62 9.55 -1.31
C TYR A 85 9.26 10.05 -1.84
N LEU A 86 8.44 9.16 -2.40
CA LEU A 86 7.09 9.55 -2.84
C LEU A 86 6.20 9.98 -1.67
N ILE A 87 6.42 9.36 -0.51
CA ILE A 87 5.72 9.68 0.73
C ILE A 87 6.69 10.49 1.59
N THR A 88 6.58 11.82 1.48
CA THR A 88 7.34 12.75 2.33
C THR A 88 6.52 13.10 3.59
N GLU A 89 7.20 13.61 4.62
CA GLU A 89 6.52 14.15 5.80
C GLU A 89 5.54 15.27 5.43
N GLU A 90 5.85 16.06 4.40
CA GLU A 90 4.97 17.12 3.92
C GLU A 90 3.69 16.53 3.29
N SER A 91 3.81 15.49 2.46
CA SER A 91 2.66 14.76 1.91
C SER A 91 1.78 14.17 3.03
N LEU A 92 2.39 13.65 4.10
CA LEU A 92 1.66 13.13 5.26
C LEU A 92 0.97 14.24 6.08
N LYS A 93 1.62 15.40 6.26
CA LYS A 93 1.03 16.57 6.92
C LYS A 93 -0.14 17.13 6.13
N LYS A 94 -0.06 17.20 4.80
CA LYS A 94 -1.16 17.61 3.91
C LYS A 94 -2.38 16.67 4.03
N LEU A 95 -2.16 15.39 4.32
CA LEU A 95 -3.22 14.43 4.66
C LEU A 95 -3.77 14.59 6.10
N GLY A 96 -3.33 15.59 6.87
CA GLY A 96 -3.77 15.83 8.25
C GLY A 96 -3.15 14.87 9.27
N LEU A 97 -2.18 14.04 8.87
CA LEU A 97 -1.47 13.12 9.75
C LEU A 97 -0.25 13.83 10.35
N SER A 98 -0.47 14.54 11.45
CA SER A 98 0.62 14.99 12.33
C SER A 98 1.48 13.79 12.75
N GLY A 99 2.80 13.96 12.87
CA GLY A 99 3.74 12.86 13.18
C GLY A 99 3.37 12.04 14.42
N GLN A 100 2.73 12.66 15.42
CA GLN A 100 2.25 11.97 16.61
C GLN A 100 1.02 11.07 16.33
N LYS A 101 0.15 11.47 15.40
CA LYS A 101 -1.01 10.69 14.94
C LYS A 101 -0.59 9.57 13.99
N TYR A 102 0.41 9.79 13.13
CA TYR A 102 0.95 8.77 12.23
C TYR A 102 1.44 7.54 13.00
N ASN A 103 2.30 7.73 14.02
CA ASN A 103 2.83 6.62 14.81
C ASN A 103 1.71 5.81 15.49
N ARG A 104 0.64 6.48 15.94
CA ARG A 104 -0.53 5.79 16.51
C ARG A 104 -1.29 4.97 15.48
N VAL A 105 -1.50 5.52 14.28
CA VAL A 105 -2.17 4.80 13.18
C VAL A 105 -1.32 3.61 12.73
N LEU A 106 -0.01 3.80 12.57
CA LEU A 106 0.92 2.73 12.22
C LEU A 106 0.93 1.63 13.30
N ALA A 107 1.03 2.00 14.58
CA ALA A 107 0.99 1.05 15.68
C ALA A 107 -0.34 0.29 15.73
N ALA A 108 -1.48 0.97 15.56
CA ALA A 108 -2.79 0.33 15.49
C ALA A 108 -2.88 -0.65 14.33
N ALA A 109 -2.39 -0.28 13.14
CA ALA A 109 -2.35 -1.16 11.97
C ALA A 109 -1.50 -2.41 12.24
N LEU A 110 -0.31 -2.24 12.84
CA LEU A 110 0.57 -3.35 13.22
C LEU A 110 -0.08 -4.29 14.25
N ILE A 111 -0.76 -3.74 15.26
CA ILE A 111 -1.49 -4.54 16.26
C ILE A 111 -2.61 -5.35 15.60
N VAL A 112 -3.40 -4.73 14.73
CA VAL A 112 -4.48 -5.42 13.99
C VAL A 112 -3.91 -6.54 13.12
N CYS A 113 -2.84 -6.27 12.36
CA CYS A 113 -2.16 -7.29 11.56
C CYS A 113 -1.62 -8.43 12.43
N GLY A 114 -0.99 -8.11 13.58
CA GLY A 114 -0.47 -9.11 14.50
C GLY A 114 -1.56 -9.99 15.11
N CYS A 115 -2.66 -9.38 15.58
CA CYS A 115 -3.83 -10.11 16.08
C CYS A 115 -4.42 -11.02 14.99
N TRP A 116 -4.48 -10.54 13.75
CA TRP A 116 -4.97 -11.33 12.62
C TRP A 116 -4.10 -12.56 12.36
N ILE A 117 -2.78 -12.40 12.28
CA ILE A 117 -1.84 -13.52 12.07
C ILE A 117 -1.96 -14.56 13.20
N ILE A 118 -2.10 -14.12 14.44
CA ILE A 118 -2.27 -15.02 15.59
C ILE A 118 -3.59 -15.81 15.48
N LEU A 119 -4.69 -15.16 15.08
CA LEU A 119 -5.98 -15.83 14.88
C LEU A 119 -5.91 -16.84 13.74
N ASP A 120 -5.29 -16.46 12.62
CA ASP A 120 -5.08 -17.32 11.45
C ASP A 120 -4.32 -18.60 11.84
N SER A 121 -3.11 -18.45 12.37
CA SER A 121 -2.32 -19.59 12.85
C SER A 121 -3.04 -20.38 13.94
N GLY A 122 -3.68 -19.70 14.89
CA GLY A 122 -4.37 -20.32 16.02
C GLY A 122 -5.53 -21.21 15.58
N THR A 123 -6.32 -20.78 14.58
CA THR A 123 -7.45 -21.57 14.06
C THR A 123 -6.99 -22.82 13.31
N GLU A 124 -5.87 -22.75 12.57
CA GLU A 124 -5.28 -23.92 11.91
C GLU A 124 -4.83 -24.96 12.95
N TYR A 125 -4.08 -24.55 13.97
CA TYR A 125 -3.64 -25.44 15.04
C TYR A 125 -4.81 -26.05 15.82
N LEU A 126 -5.82 -25.24 16.17
CA LEU A 126 -7.01 -25.73 16.91
C LEU A 126 -7.80 -26.74 16.07
N GLY A 127 -7.92 -26.50 14.76
CA GLY A 127 -8.60 -27.40 13.82
C GLY A 127 -7.91 -28.75 13.66
N GLN A 128 -6.59 -28.84 13.91
CA GLN A 128 -5.86 -30.11 13.95
C GLN A 128 -6.16 -30.90 15.23
N ILE A 129 -6.29 -30.22 16.37
CA ILE A 129 -6.53 -30.88 17.67
C ILE A 129 -7.99 -31.30 17.82
N LEU A 130 -8.94 -30.49 17.34
CA LEU A 130 -10.38 -30.74 17.44
C LEU A 130 -11.02 -30.80 16.04
N PRO A 131 -10.97 -31.96 15.35
CA PRO A 131 -11.46 -32.07 13.98
C PRO A 131 -12.97 -31.87 13.83
N GLY A 132 -13.76 -32.06 14.91
CA GLY A 132 -15.21 -31.87 14.91
C GLY A 132 -15.67 -30.42 14.76
N ILE A 133 -14.82 -29.45 15.11
CA ILE A 133 -15.11 -28.01 14.95
C ILE A 133 -14.40 -27.40 13.74
N ARG A 134 -13.52 -28.15 13.07
CA ARG A 134 -12.73 -27.69 11.92
C ARG A 134 -13.60 -27.00 10.86
N ASN A 135 -14.68 -27.64 10.45
CA ASN A 135 -15.55 -27.12 9.39
C ASN A 135 -16.32 -25.86 9.82
N SER A 136 -16.65 -25.72 11.11
CA SER A 136 -17.32 -24.51 11.65
C SER A 136 -16.33 -23.37 11.87
N LEU A 137 -15.08 -23.66 12.24
CA LEU A 137 -14.03 -22.65 12.45
C LEU A 137 -13.54 -22.03 11.13
N TRP A 138 -13.44 -22.82 10.06
CA TRP A 138 -12.99 -22.36 8.75
C TRP A 138 -13.89 -21.26 8.16
N GLY A 139 -15.22 -21.38 8.33
CA GLY A 139 -16.16 -20.36 7.84
C GLY A 139 -16.08 -19.03 8.60
N ILE A 140 -15.72 -19.08 9.89
CA ILE A 140 -15.57 -17.87 10.73
C ILE A 140 -14.25 -17.17 10.40
N HIS A 141 -13.19 -17.95 10.18
CA HIS A 141 -11.87 -17.46 9.81
C HIS A 141 -11.93 -16.52 8.59
N ASP A 142 -12.50 -16.96 7.48
CA ASP A 142 -12.46 -16.13 6.26
C ASP A 142 -13.42 -14.94 6.29
N VAL A 143 -14.41 -14.93 7.19
CA VAL A 143 -15.44 -13.88 7.25
C VAL A 143 -14.99 -12.72 8.12
N ILE A 144 -14.27 -12.97 9.22
CA ILE A 144 -13.88 -11.93 10.18
C ILE A 144 -13.04 -10.79 9.54
N PRO A 145 -11.98 -11.03 8.74
CA PRO A 145 -11.22 -9.96 8.09
C PRO A 145 -12.05 -9.15 7.13
N ARG A 146 -12.89 -9.83 6.37
CA ARG A 146 -13.73 -9.20 5.34
C ARG A 146 -14.76 -8.29 5.99
N VAL A 147 -15.35 -8.71 7.10
CA VAL A 147 -16.27 -7.88 7.90
C VAL A 147 -15.52 -6.74 8.58
N PHE A 148 -14.34 -6.97 9.15
CA PHE A 148 -13.55 -5.91 9.74
C PHE A 148 -13.14 -4.85 8.69
N ALA A 149 -12.64 -5.29 7.54
CA ALA A 149 -12.28 -4.44 6.42
C ALA A 149 -13.47 -3.61 5.92
N SER A 150 -14.66 -4.22 5.81
CA SER A 150 -15.86 -3.49 5.38
C SER A 150 -16.30 -2.45 6.41
N VAL A 151 -16.26 -2.77 7.71
CA VAL A 151 -16.54 -1.81 8.79
C VAL A 151 -15.56 -0.63 8.76
N VAL A 152 -14.26 -0.90 8.59
CA VAL A 152 -13.22 0.14 8.48
C VAL A 152 -13.45 1.01 7.24
N LEU A 153 -13.73 0.41 6.08
CA LEU A 153 -14.01 1.15 4.84
C LEU A 153 -15.23 2.06 4.99
N ILE A 154 -16.32 1.55 5.58
CA ILE A 154 -17.54 2.35 5.84
C ILE A 154 -17.21 3.49 6.80
N TRP A 155 -16.47 3.22 7.89
CA TRP A 155 -16.08 4.24 8.85
C TRP A 155 -15.23 5.36 8.22
N ILE A 156 -14.24 5.00 7.38
CA ILE A 156 -13.42 5.96 6.63
C ILE A 156 -14.32 6.80 5.70
N GLY A 157 -15.21 6.15 4.94
CA GLY A 157 -16.14 6.84 4.03
C GLY A 157 -17.04 7.85 4.77
N VAL A 158 -17.64 7.46 5.91
CA VAL A 158 -18.47 8.35 6.73
C VAL A 158 -17.66 9.52 7.28
N ARG A 159 -16.42 9.27 7.74
CA ARG A 159 -15.54 10.32 8.25
C ARG A 159 -15.15 11.33 7.17
N MET A 160 -14.87 10.87 5.95
CA MET A 160 -14.55 11.74 4.81
C MET A 160 -15.72 12.64 4.42
N ILE A 161 -16.96 12.15 4.50
CA ILE A 161 -18.16 12.96 4.23
C ILE A 161 -18.36 14.03 5.32
N ARG A 162 -18.08 13.71 6.59
CA ARG A 162 -18.25 14.65 7.71
C ARG A 162 -17.19 15.76 7.72
N GLY A 163 -15.93 15.47 7.39
CA GLY A 163 -14.87 16.47 7.36
C GLY A 163 -15.09 17.60 6.34
N LYS A 164 -15.79 17.33 5.23
CA LYS A 164 -16.22 18.37 4.29
C LYS A 164 -17.25 19.34 4.87
N LYS A 165 -18.18 18.84 5.70
CA LYS A 165 -19.23 19.67 6.31
C LYS A 165 -18.72 20.65 7.36
N GLU A 166 -17.59 20.37 8.01
CA GLU A 166 -16.98 21.30 8.97
C GLU A 166 -16.25 22.44 8.24
N GLN A 167 -15.64 22.17 7.07
CA GLN A 167 -15.01 23.22 6.25
C GLN A 167 -16.05 24.13 5.57
N ASP A 168 -17.16 23.58 5.07
CA ASP A 168 -18.25 24.35 4.46
C ASP A 168 -19.10 25.14 5.49
N ALA A 169 -18.91 24.91 6.80
CA ALA A 169 -19.64 25.60 7.87
C ALA A 169 -18.78 26.67 8.60
N GLU A 170 -17.47 26.71 8.31
CA GLU A 170 -16.53 27.72 8.81
C GLU A 170 -16.16 28.79 7.75
N GLU A 171 -16.59 28.61 6.49
CA GLU A 171 -16.64 29.66 5.44
C GLU A 171 -17.98 30.42 5.48
#